data_AF-W4GCV9-F1
#
_entry.id   AF-W4GCV9-F1
#
_cell.length_a   1.000
_cell.length_b   1.000
_cell.length_c   1.000
_cell.angle_alpha   90.00
_cell.angle_beta   90.00
_cell.angle_gamma   90.00
#
_symmetry.space_group_name_H-M   'P 1'
#
loop_
_entity.id
_entity.type
_entity.pdbx_description
1 polymer ?
#
loop_
_entity_poly.entity_id
_entity_poly.type
_entity_poly.pdbx_seq_one_letter_code
_entity_poly.pdbx_strand_id
1 'polypeptide(L)'
;MEAEGLLDTWKIKPTQYLTVVAWVSLRDGRTFPVYFTDGTGDHRLKLTIVSVPTRTKHFLYLPDTTVSILASAAKCGVPSHAFKDFLLGHICLQKRLRKDTFFLGETRFTERSFQVNPPEPSDDIGGTPPSRRMMTDLGDVLRLLSDQRCYQERQIWSNQHLFDALLKGFEQLQLLASHFMQQEVLVSKLAKDVELWKAAAAERTHRTDQVLHQHQVQVGQLENFAKSMQNTVQALGNQVHDHAHMMKHMQEELESAWKVKQKTIEMEAERSRKEWQDFRMDNKRHFERIKDAFGLLNEAQSRTSKQVMNIAGEVGTLTRLKESVVHNGQVISEVRQAYVEILPKLQDMYVLERKREAIAAVHRLGCVDTPRM
;
A
#
# COMPACT_ATOMS: atom_id res chain seq x y z
N MET A 1 -57.65 -58.88 -56.67
CA MET A 1 -57.11 -60.19 -57.07
C MET A 1 -57.37 -60.33 -58.56
N GLU A 2 -56.48 -59.76 -59.37
CA GLU A 2 -56.65 -59.68 -60.83
C GLU A 2 -55.36 -60.20 -61.46
N ALA A 3 -55.35 -61.50 -61.72
CA ALA A 3 -54.29 -62.22 -62.40
C ALA A 3 -54.58 -62.15 -63.90
N GLU A 4 -53.71 -61.50 -64.67
CA GLU A 4 -52.65 -62.20 -65.42
C GLU A 4 -53.21 -63.01 -66.59
N GLY A 5 -53.12 -62.43 -67.79
CA GLY A 5 -53.36 -63.18 -69.01
C GLY A 5 -53.76 -62.27 -70.16
N LEU A 6 -52.85 -61.39 -70.61
CA LEU A 6 -52.85 -60.80 -71.97
C LEU A 6 -51.65 -59.88 -72.23
N LEU A 7 -50.51 -60.14 -71.58
CA LEU A 7 -49.26 -59.44 -71.86
C LEU A 7 -48.20 -60.46 -72.26
N ASP A 8 -48.29 -60.92 -73.51
CA ASP A 8 -47.13 -61.45 -74.18
C ASP A 8 -47.10 -61.03 -75.65
N THR A 9 -45.97 -60.43 -76.02
CA THR A 9 -45.47 -60.24 -77.39
C THR A 9 -46.14 -59.20 -78.30
N TRP A 10 -45.85 -57.91 -78.04
CA TRP A 10 -45.80 -56.92 -79.11
C TRP A 10 -44.36 -56.80 -79.62
N LYS A 11 -44.01 -57.55 -80.68
CA LYS A 11 -42.73 -57.41 -81.39
C LYS A 11 -42.75 -56.13 -82.24
N ILE A 12 -42.23 -55.05 -81.66
CA ILE A 12 -41.73 -53.89 -82.41
C ILE A 12 -40.19 -54.02 -82.46
N LYS A 13 -39.58 -53.63 -83.58
CA LYS A 13 -38.16 -53.87 -83.95
C LYS A 13 -37.14 -53.69 -82.80
N PRO A 14 -36.06 -54.49 -82.79
CA PRO A 14 -35.20 -54.70 -81.63
C PRO A 14 -34.19 -53.56 -81.49
N THR A 15 -34.44 -52.62 -80.58
CA THR A 15 -33.36 -51.80 -79.97
C THR A 15 -33.74 -51.14 -78.65
N GLN A 16 -34.98 -51.19 -78.19
CA GLN A 16 -35.36 -50.58 -76.91
C GLN A 16 -36.34 -51.48 -76.18
N TYR A 17 -35.90 -52.09 -75.08
CA TYR A 17 -36.75 -52.80 -74.12
C TYR A 17 -37.77 -51.80 -73.55
N LEU A 18 -39.00 -51.80 -74.06
CA LEU A 18 -40.13 -51.07 -73.50
C LEU A 18 -40.73 -51.91 -72.38
N THR A 19 -40.13 -51.84 -71.20
CA THR A 19 -40.77 -52.33 -69.98
C THR A 19 -41.97 -51.43 -69.71
N VAL A 20 -43.17 -51.99 -69.47
CA VAL A 20 -44.30 -51.20 -68.96
C VAL A 20 -43.89 -50.71 -67.58
N VAL A 21 -43.70 -49.40 -67.41
CA VAL A 21 -43.15 -48.85 -66.16
C VAL A 21 -44.26 -48.41 -65.20
N ALA A 22 -45.42 -47.97 -65.70
CA ALA A 22 -46.53 -47.53 -64.83
C ALA A 22 -47.88 -47.39 -65.56
N TRP A 23 -48.94 -47.25 -64.75
CA TRP A 23 -50.31 -46.94 -65.16
C TRP A 23 -50.74 -45.61 -64.54
N VAL A 24 -51.29 -44.69 -65.32
CA VAL A 24 -51.95 -43.50 -64.76
C VAL A 24 -53.43 -43.82 -64.56
N SER A 25 -53.86 -43.82 -63.30
CA SER A 25 -55.28 -43.83 -62.94
C SER A 25 -55.77 -42.38 -62.87
N LEU A 26 -56.67 -42.01 -63.77
CA LEU A 26 -57.25 -40.67 -63.76
C LEU A 26 -58.48 -40.61 -62.88
N ARG A 27 -58.92 -39.40 -62.50
CA ARG A 27 -60.10 -39.17 -61.64
C ARG A 27 -61.41 -39.80 -62.18
N ASP A 28 -61.46 -40.17 -63.45
CA ASP A 28 -62.58 -40.85 -64.09
C ASP A 28 -62.48 -42.40 -64.03
N GLY A 29 -61.50 -42.93 -63.30
CA GLY A 29 -61.29 -44.37 -63.08
C GLY A 29 -60.62 -45.10 -64.25
N ARG A 30 -60.35 -44.41 -65.37
CA ARG A 30 -59.68 -45.03 -66.53
C ARG A 30 -58.17 -45.07 -66.32
N THR A 31 -57.59 -46.24 -66.58
CA THR A 31 -56.15 -46.47 -66.49
C THR A 31 -55.50 -46.48 -67.87
N PHE A 32 -54.47 -45.65 -68.08
CA PHE A 32 -53.72 -45.62 -69.32
C PHE A 32 -52.28 -46.07 -69.09
N PRO A 33 -51.72 -46.94 -69.95
CA PRO A 33 -50.31 -47.33 -69.86
C PRO A 33 -49.42 -46.15 -70.25
N VAL A 34 -48.40 -45.89 -69.44
CA VAL A 34 -47.42 -44.82 -69.67
C VAL A 34 -46.01 -45.40 -69.81
N TYR A 35 -45.34 -44.98 -70.87
CA TYR A 35 -43.99 -45.38 -71.20
C TYR A 35 -43.04 -44.20 -71.05
N PHE A 36 -41.96 -44.43 -70.33
CA PHE A 36 -40.84 -43.50 -70.20
C PHE A 36 -39.71 -44.02 -71.07
N THR A 37 -39.27 -43.20 -72.01
CA THR A 37 -38.09 -43.49 -72.83
C THR A 37 -37.11 -42.34 -72.68
N ASP A 38 -35.86 -42.66 -72.37
CA ASP A 38 -34.78 -41.67 -72.40
C ASP A 38 -34.65 -41.13 -73.81
N GLY A 39 -34.65 -39.80 -73.93
CA GLY A 39 -34.53 -39.14 -75.21
C GLY A 39 -33.08 -39.14 -75.70
N THR A 40 -32.89 -39.10 -77.01
CA THR A 40 -31.60 -38.90 -77.66
C THR A 40 -31.54 -37.47 -78.23
N GLY A 41 -30.50 -36.68 -77.90
CA GLY A 41 -30.35 -35.28 -78.33
C GLY A 41 -30.75 -34.26 -77.26
N ASP A 42 -31.35 -33.13 -77.65
CA ASP A 42 -31.76 -32.00 -76.77
C ASP A 42 -32.95 -32.31 -75.82
N HIS A 43 -33.48 -33.53 -75.87
CA HIS A 43 -34.58 -33.99 -75.02
C HIS A 43 -34.09 -35.12 -74.11
N ARG A 44 -34.22 -34.93 -72.79
CA ARG A 44 -33.74 -35.91 -71.80
C ARG A 44 -34.77 -37.00 -71.52
N LEU A 45 -36.07 -36.70 -71.63
CA LEU A 45 -37.13 -37.65 -71.32
C LEU A 45 -38.31 -37.51 -72.28
N LYS A 46 -38.82 -38.65 -72.77
CA LYS A 46 -40.07 -38.72 -73.52
C LYS A 46 -41.09 -39.55 -72.74
N LEU A 47 -42.25 -38.94 -72.49
CA LEU A 47 -43.41 -39.60 -71.91
C LEU A 47 -44.37 -39.98 -73.04
N THR A 48 -44.86 -41.22 -73.04
CA THR A 48 -45.85 -41.68 -74.02
C THR A 48 -47.02 -42.37 -73.32
N ILE A 49 -48.23 -41.85 -73.49
CA ILE A 49 -49.48 -42.44 -72.99
C ILE A 49 -50.19 -43.07 -74.18
N VAL A 50 -50.64 -44.32 -74.06
CA VAL A 50 -51.32 -45.04 -75.15
C VAL A 50 -52.79 -45.23 -74.82
N SER A 51 -53.66 -44.64 -75.64
CA SER A 51 -55.10 -44.92 -75.60
C SER A 51 -55.42 -46.00 -76.62
N VAL A 52 -55.57 -47.23 -76.13
CA VAL A 52 -55.91 -48.41 -76.94
C VAL A 52 -57.27 -48.27 -77.63
N PRO A 53 -58.36 -47.81 -76.96
CA PRO A 53 -59.68 -47.71 -77.59
C PRO A 53 -59.71 -46.75 -78.78
N THR A 54 -58.99 -45.64 -78.69
CA THR A 54 -58.95 -44.60 -79.73
C THR A 54 -57.79 -44.76 -80.70
N ARG A 55 -56.94 -45.77 -80.52
CA ARG A 55 -55.73 -46.00 -81.31
C ARG A 55 -54.86 -44.75 -81.43
N THR A 56 -54.71 -44.02 -80.33
CA THR A 56 -53.90 -42.79 -80.26
C THR A 56 -52.77 -42.94 -79.28
N LYS A 57 -51.58 -42.46 -79.66
CA LYS A 57 -50.46 -42.24 -78.75
C LYS A 57 -50.38 -40.74 -78.45
N HIS A 58 -50.29 -40.41 -77.17
CA HIS A 58 -50.07 -39.06 -76.68
C HIS A 58 -48.65 -39.00 -76.17
N PHE A 59 -47.81 -38.11 -76.71
CA PHE A 59 -46.41 -38.01 -76.30
C PHE A 59 -46.01 -36.60 -75.93
N LEU A 60 -45.08 -36.48 -75.00
CA LEU A 60 -44.48 -35.22 -74.58
C LEU A 60 -42.96 -35.40 -74.45
N TYR A 61 -42.21 -34.50 -75.06
CA TYR A 61 -40.76 -34.42 -74.90
C TYR A 61 -40.43 -33.35 -73.87
N LEU A 62 -39.62 -33.71 -72.87
CA LEU A 62 -39.12 -32.78 -71.87
C LEU A 62 -37.64 -32.50 -72.12
N PRO A 63 -37.25 -31.21 -72.27
CA PRO A 63 -35.85 -30.84 -72.39
C PRO A 63 -35.12 -31.07 -71.06
N ASP A 64 -33.80 -31.22 -71.12
CA ASP A 64 -32.96 -31.53 -69.96
C ASP A 64 -33.12 -30.52 -68.80
N THR A 65 -33.22 -29.23 -69.13
CA THR A 65 -33.43 -28.15 -68.16
C THR A 65 -34.73 -28.35 -67.38
N THR A 66 -35.83 -28.63 -68.05
CA THR A 66 -37.13 -28.89 -67.41
C THR A 66 -37.09 -30.16 -66.57
N VAL A 67 -36.46 -31.23 -67.06
CA VAL A 67 -36.30 -32.48 -66.30
C VAL A 67 -35.50 -32.25 -65.02
N SER A 68 -34.42 -31.46 -65.09
CA SER A 68 -33.57 -31.12 -63.94
C SER A 68 -34.30 -30.25 -62.91
N ILE A 69 -35.09 -29.28 -63.36
CA ILE A 69 -35.93 -28.44 -62.47
C ILE A 69 -37.00 -29.29 -61.78
N LEU A 70 -37.71 -30.15 -62.53
CA LEU A 70 -38.75 -31.01 -61.96
C LEU A 70 -38.15 -32.04 -60.99
N ALA A 71 -36.99 -32.61 -61.29
CA ALA A 71 -36.30 -33.54 -60.39
C ALA A 71 -35.85 -32.87 -59.10
N SER A 72 -35.37 -31.62 -59.18
CA SER A 72 -35.03 -30.80 -58.01
C SER A 72 -36.25 -30.46 -57.17
N ALA A 73 -37.37 -30.08 -57.82
CA ALA A 73 -38.65 -29.82 -57.13
C ALA A 73 -39.18 -31.07 -56.42
N ALA A 74 -39.03 -32.24 -57.05
CA ALA A 74 -39.41 -33.53 -56.48
C ALA A 74 -38.38 -34.09 -55.46
N LYS A 75 -37.24 -33.41 -55.27
CA LYS A 75 -36.13 -33.84 -54.38
C LYS A 75 -35.65 -35.27 -54.65
N CYS A 76 -35.63 -35.67 -55.92
CA CYS A 76 -35.24 -37.03 -56.32
C CYS A 76 -34.37 -37.01 -57.59
N GLY A 77 -33.60 -38.09 -57.81
CA GLY A 77 -32.82 -38.23 -59.04
C GLY A 77 -33.69 -38.54 -60.27
N VAL A 78 -33.31 -38.02 -61.44
CA VAL A 78 -34.00 -38.29 -62.72
C VAL A 78 -34.21 -39.77 -63.05
N PRO A 79 -33.26 -40.70 -62.83
CA PRO A 79 -33.50 -42.12 -63.13
C PRO A 79 -34.35 -42.84 -62.08
N SER A 80 -34.69 -42.19 -60.96
CA SER A 80 -35.40 -42.84 -59.85
C SER A 80 -36.88 -43.12 -60.16
N HIS A 81 -37.42 -44.19 -59.56
CA HIS A 81 -38.86 -44.48 -59.62
C HIS A 81 -39.71 -43.35 -59.00
N ALA A 82 -39.22 -42.74 -57.92
CA ALA A 82 -39.89 -41.60 -57.27
C ALA A 82 -40.10 -40.42 -58.22
N PHE A 83 -39.16 -40.15 -59.13
CA PHE A 83 -39.32 -39.11 -60.14
C PHE A 83 -40.41 -39.45 -61.16
N LYS A 84 -40.48 -40.71 -61.58
CA LYS A 84 -41.52 -41.19 -62.51
C LYS A 84 -42.90 -41.10 -61.86
N ASP A 85 -43.03 -41.51 -60.60
CA ASP A 85 -44.27 -41.39 -59.83
C ASP A 85 -44.71 -39.94 -59.64
N PHE A 86 -43.75 -39.06 -59.37
CA PHE A 86 -43.99 -37.61 -59.31
C PHE A 86 -44.57 -37.10 -60.64
N LEU A 87 -43.98 -37.45 -61.79
CA LEU A 87 -44.51 -37.03 -63.10
C LEU A 87 -45.91 -37.57 -63.37
N LEU A 88 -46.16 -38.86 -63.06
CA LEU A 88 -47.48 -39.48 -63.24
C LEU A 88 -48.56 -38.79 -62.42
N GLY A 89 -48.26 -38.41 -61.18
CA GLY A 89 -49.18 -37.69 -60.30
C GLY A 89 -49.57 -36.29 -60.81
N HIS A 90 -48.78 -35.72 -61.72
CA HIS A 90 -49.01 -34.38 -62.29
C HIS A 90 -49.57 -34.42 -63.72
N ILE A 91 -49.87 -35.62 -64.26
CA ILE A 91 -50.56 -35.76 -65.54
C ILE A 91 -52.06 -35.62 -65.32
N CYS A 92 -52.66 -34.66 -66.01
CA CYS A 92 -54.10 -34.37 -65.95
C CYS A 92 -54.78 -34.72 -67.27
N LEU A 93 -55.94 -35.37 -67.20
CA LEU A 93 -56.84 -35.55 -68.34
C LEU A 93 -57.90 -34.47 -68.36
N GLN A 94 -58.03 -33.79 -69.49
CA GLN A 94 -59.14 -32.87 -69.75
C GLN A 94 -59.92 -33.35 -70.96
N LYS A 95 -61.24 -33.55 -70.79
CA LYS A 95 -62.16 -33.77 -71.92
C LYS A 95 -62.44 -32.43 -72.59
N ARG A 96 -61.88 -32.23 -73.79
CA ARG A 96 -62.20 -31.07 -74.64
C ARG A 96 -62.85 -31.58 -75.92
N LEU A 97 -64.02 -31.05 -76.28
CA LEU A 97 -64.72 -31.40 -77.54
C LEU A 97 -64.90 -32.92 -77.75
N ARG A 98 -65.28 -33.65 -76.68
CA ARG A 98 -65.41 -35.12 -76.66
C ARG A 98 -64.12 -35.92 -76.95
N LYS A 99 -62.94 -35.27 -76.90
CA LYS A 99 -61.63 -35.93 -77.01
C LYS A 99 -60.88 -35.88 -75.69
N ASP A 100 -60.24 -37.01 -75.36
CA ASP A 100 -59.35 -37.15 -74.21
C ASP A 100 -58.03 -36.42 -74.52
N THR A 101 -57.76 -35.32 -73.80
CA THR A 101 -56.51 -34.53 -73.97
C THR A 101 -55.69 -34.58 -72.68
N PHE A 102 -54.42 -35.00 -72.78
CA PHE A 102 -53.51 -35.09 -71.63
C PHE A 102 -52.64 -33.83 -71.50
N PHE A 103 -52.37 -33.44 -70.25
CA PHE A 103 -51.52 -32.31 -69.89
C PHE A 103 -50.54 -32.69 -68.77
N LEU A 104 -49.34 -32.12 -68.79
CA LEU A 104 -48.42 -32.09 -67.66
C LEU A 104 -48.25 -30.62 -67.25
N GLY A 105 -48.80 -30.23 -66.10
CA GLY A 105 -48.99 -28.81 -65.78
C GLY A 105 -49.86 -28.13 -66.84
N GLU A 106 -49.32 -27.11 -67.51
CA GLU A 106 -50.00 -26.40 -68.62
C GLU A 106 -49.64 -26.96 -70.01
N THR A 107 -48.66 -27.86 -70.10
CA THR A 107 -48.14 -28.36 -71.37
C THR A 107 -48.98 -29.53 -71.90
N ARG A 108 -49.50 -29.38 -73.12
CA ARG A 108 -50.33 -30.39 -73.79
C ARG A 108 -49.47 -31.50 -74.41
N PHE A 109 -49.89 -32.75 -74.26
CA PHE A 109 -49.30 -33.88 -75.00
C PHE A 109 -49.68 -33.81 -76.49
N THR A 110 -48.71 -34.09 -77.36
CA THR A 110 -48.93 -34.19 -78.81
C THR A 110 -49.60 -35.51 -79.17
N GLU A 111 -50.61 -35.46 -80.01
CA GLU A 111 -51.40 -36.63 -80.43
C GLU A 111 -50.89 -37.20 -81.75
N ARG A 112 -50.74 -38.51 -81.82
CA ARG A 112 -50.47 -39.24 -83.07
C ARG A 112 -51.32 -40.50 -83.11
N SER A 113 -52.17 -40.60 -84.13
CA SER A 113 -52.90 -41.84 -84.41
C SER A 113 -51.89 -42.91 -84.85
N PHE A 114 -52.15 -44.15 -84.44
CA PHE A 114 -51.48 -45.31 -85.00
C PHE A 114 -52.51 -46.16 -85.71
N GLN A 115 -52.29 -46.39 -87.00
CA GLN A 115 -53.13 -47.30 -87.76
C GLN A 115 -52.71 -48.73 -87.44
N VAL A 116 -53.65 -49.50 -86.90
CA VAL A 116 -53.74 -50.93 -87.18
C VAL A 116 -54.75 -51.01 -88.30
N ASN A 117 -54.31 -51.31 -89.53
CA ASN A 117 -55.18 -51.33 -90.72
C ASN A 117 -56.50 -52.06 -90.44
N PRO A 118 -57.65 -51.36 -90.41
CA PRO A 118 -58.93 -52.01 -90.62
C PRO A 118 -59.20 -52.13 -92.13
N PRO A 119 -60.05 -53.08 -92.57
CA PRO A 119 -60.42 -53.23 -93.98
C PRO A 119 -61.18 -52.00 -94.49
N GLU A 120 -61.14 -51.80 -95.81
CA GLU A 120 -61.68 -50.65 -96.54
C GLU A 120 -63.17 -50.34 -96.26
N PRO A 121 -63.58 -49.06 -96.38
CA PRO A 121 -64.96 -48.63 -96.15
C PRO A 121 -65.82 -48.85 -97.42
N SER A 122 -67.04 -49.34 -97.24
CA SER A 122 -68.10 -49.24 -98.24
C SER A 122 -68.79 -47.87 -98.16
N ASP A 123 -68.93 -47.26 -99.32
CA ASP A 123 -69.77 -46.09 -99.59
C ASP A 123 -71.23 -46.30 -99.12
N ASP A 124 -71.82 -45.28 -98.49
CA ASP A 124 -73.23 -44.95 -98.68
C ASP A 124 -73.58 -43.52 -98.19
N ILE A 125 -73.79 -42.64 -99.17
CA ILE A 125 -74.91 -41.72 -99.40
C ILE A 125 -75.58 -41.04 -98.18
N GLY A 126 -75.59 -39.70 -98.18
CA GLY A 126 -76.55 -38.94 -97.37
C GLY A 126 -76.32 -37.43 -97.31
N GLY A 127 -76.56 -36.71 -98.41
CA GLY A 127 -76.54 -35.24 -98.42
C GLY A 127 -77.64 -34.65 -97.54
N THR A 128 -77.24 -33.90 -96.50
CA THR A 128 -78.16 -33.18 -95.61
C THR A 128 -78.90 -32.04 -96.33
N PRO A 129 -80.23 -31.92 -96.18
CA PRO A 129 -81.01 -30.87 -96.85
C PRO A 129 -80.70 -29.47 -96.29
N PRO A 130 -80.81 -28.41 -97.13
CA PRO A 130 -80.35 -27.05 -96.83
C PRO A 130 -81.02 -26.39 -95.62
N SER A 131 -82.25 -26.78 -95.27
CA SER A 131 -82.97 -26.27 -94.09
C SER A 131 -82.39 -26.78 -92.77
N ARG A 132 -81.80 -27.99 -92.75
CA ARG A 132 -81.07 -28.50 -91.57
C ARG A 132 -79.72 -27.79 -91.40
N ARG A 133 -79.04 -27.44 -92.51
CA ARG A 133 -77.78 -26.68 -92.48
C ARG A 133 -77.96 -25.28 -91.88
N MET A 134 -78.99 -24.53 -92.31
CA MET A 134 -79.26 -23.20 -91.73
C MET A 134 -79.58 -23.24 -90.22
N MET A 135 -80.30 -24.27 -89.74
CA MET A 135 -80.58 -24.44 -88.30
C MET A 135 -79.33 -24.81 -87.51
N THR A 136 -78.42 -25.64 -88.06
CA THR A 136 -77.13 -25.90 -87.43
C THR A 136 -76.21 -24.68 -87.45
N ASP A 137 -76.17 -23.92 -88.55
CA ASP A 137 -75.35 -22.71 -88.66
C ASP A 137 -75.82 -21.63 -87.68
N LEU A 138 -77.14 -21.44 -87.55
CA LEU A 138 -77.72 -20.53 -86.54
C LEU A 138 -77.44 -21.02 -85.11
N GLY A 139 -77.54 -22.33 -84.86
CA GLY A 139 -77.19 -22.94 -83.58
C GLY A 139 -75.71 -22.75 -83.22
N ASP A 140 -74.82 -22.88 -84.20
CA ASP A 140 -73.38 -22.66 -84.02
C ASP A 140 -73.05 -21.18 -83.80
N VAL A 141 -73.72 -20.25 -84.48
CA VAL A 141 -73.57 -18.80 -84.22
C VAL A 141 -74.03 -18.44 -82.81
N LEU A 142 -75.20 -18.93 -82.37
CA LEU A 142 -75.69 -18.67 -81.01
C LEU A 142 -74.78 -19.29 -79.95
N ARG A 143 -74.23 -20.48 -80.22
CA ARG A 143 -73.26 -21.13 -79.33
C ARG A 143 -71.95 -20.35 -79.28
N LEU A 144 -71.43 -19.88 -80.41
CA LEU A 144 -70.22 -19.06 -80.48
C LEU A 144 -70.39 -17.75 -79.70
N LEU A 145 -71.55 -17.09 -79.82
CA LEU A 145 -71.88 -15.89 -79.04
C LEU A 145 -71.97 -16.20 -77.54
N SER A 146 -72.50 -17.36 -77.16
CA SER A 146 -72.53 -17.79 -75.74
C SER A 146 -71.15 -18.10 -75.17
N ASP A 147 -70.29 -18.75 -75.97
CA ASP A 147 -68.90 -19.06 -75.60
C ASP A 147 -68.08 -17.77 -75.49
N GLN A 148 -68.32 -16.80 -76.39
CA GLN A 148 -67.68 -15.49 -76.36
C GLN A 148 -68.13 -14.66 -75.14
N ARG A 149 -69.42 -14.71 -74.77
CA ARG A 149 -69.91 -14.11 -73.52
C ARG A 149 -69.29 -14.76 -72.29
N CYS A 150 -69.25 -16.09 -72.22
CA CYS A 150 -68.63 -16.81 -71.09
C CYS A 150 -67.12 -16.49 -70.98
N TYR A 151 -66.43 -16.34 -72.12
CA TYR A 151 -65.03 -15.91 -72.15
C TYR A 151 -64.86 -14.48 -71.62
N GLN A 152 -65.71 -13.54 -72.04
CA GLN A 152 -65.70 -12.17 -71.53
C GLN A 152 -65.99 -12.11 -70.02
N GLU A 153 -66.96 -12.88 -69.52
CA GLU A 153 -67.27 -12.98 -68.08
C GLU A 153 -66.07 -13.53 -67.28
N ARG A 154 -65.34 -14.52 -67.80
CA ARG A 154 -64.10 -15.03 -67.17
C ARG A 154 -62.97 -14.01 -67.21
N GLN A 155 -62.82 -13.24 -68.29
CA GLN A 155 -61.84 -12.16 -68.35
C GLN A 155 -62.16 -11.07 -67.33
N ILE A 156 -63.43 -10.66 -67.20
CA ILE A 156 -63.87 -9.70 -66.19
C ILE A 156 -63.54 -10.22 -64.78
N TRP A 157 -63.85 -11.49 -64.49
CA TRP A 157 -63.58 -12.10 -63.18
C TRP A 157 -62.08 -12.25 -62.89
N SER A 158 -61.28 -12.63 -63.88
CA SER A 158 -59.81 -12.69 -63.76
C SER A 158 -59.21 -11.31 -63.53
N ASN A 159 -59.71 -10.28 -64.24
CA ASN A 159 -59.27 -8.91 -64.05
C ASN A 159 -59.68 -8.39 -62.67
N GLN A 160 -60.88 -8.73 -62.18
CA GLN A 160 -61.32 -8.40 -60.83
C GLN A 160 -60.36 -8.96 -59.78
N HIS A 161 -59.99 -10.25 -59.89
CA HIS A 161 -59.01 -10.85 -58.98
C HIS A 161 -57.62 -10.24 -59.07
N LEU A 162 -57.18 -9.85 -60.26
CA LEU A 162 -55.93 -9.13 -60.45
C LEU A 162 -55.98 -7.76 -59.74
N PHE A 163 -57.07 -7.01 -59.90
CA PHE A 163 -57.25 -5.71 -59.24
C PHE A 163 -57.34 -5.85 -57.72
N ASP A 164 -58.05 -6.85 -57.20
CA ASP A 164 -58.13 -7.12 -55.76
C ASP A 164 -56.76 -7.49 -55.17
N ALA A 165 -55.95 -8.27 -55.90
CA ALA A 165 -54.59 -8.61 -55.50
C ALA A 165 -53.67 -7.38 -55.51
N LEU A 166 -53.80 -6.51 -56.53
CA LEU A 166 -53.05 -5.25 -56.60
C LEU A 166 -53.43 -4.31 -55.45
N LEU A 167 -54.73 -4.15 -55.15
CA LEU A 167 -55.22 -3.36 -54.01
C LEU A 167 -54.63 -3.85 -52.69
N LYS A 168 -54.69 -5.17 -52.43
CA LYS A 168 -54.06 -5.76 -51.24
C LYS A 168 -52.55 -5.54 -51.21
N GLY A 169 -51.88 -5.60 -52.36
CA GLY A 169 -50.45 -5.28 -52.47
C GLY A 169 -50.13 -3.84 -52.05
N PHE A 170 -50.94 -2.88 -52.49
CA PHE A 170 -50.80 -1.47 -52.09
C PHE A 170 -51.07 -1.26 -50.60
N GLU A 171 -52.08 -1.91 -50.03
CA GLU A 171 -52.36 -1.85 -48.58
C GLU A 171 -51.18 -2.39 -47.75
N GLN A 172 -50.57 -3.52 -48.16
CA GLN A 172 -49.40 -4.07 -47.49
C GLN A 172 -48.17 -3.18 -47.62
N LEU A 173 -47.96 -2.54 -48.78
CA LEU A 173 -46.89 -1.56 -48.97
C LEU A 173 -47.08 -0.33 -48.08
N GLN A 174 -48.31 0.15 -47.94
CA GLN A 174 -48.63 1.29 -47.07
C GLN A 174 -48.43 0.94 -45.59
N LEU A 175 -48.82 -0.28 -45.18
CA LEU A 175 -48.54 -0.79 -43.84
C LEU A 175 -47.03 -0.88 -43.58
N LEU A 176 -46.27 -1.43 -44.52
CA LEU A 176 -44.81 -1.51 -44.43
C LEU A 176 -44.15 -0.12 -44.30
N ALA A 177 -44.60 0.85 -45.10
CA ALA A 177 -44.14 2.24 -45.01
C ALA A 177 -44.41 2.85 -43.62
N SER A 178 -45.59 2.58 -43.04
CA SER A 178 -45.92 3.04 -41.70
C SER A 178 -45.02 2.43 -40.62
N HIS A 179 -44.66 1.15 -40.75
CA HIS A 179 -43.72 0.50 -39.84
C HIS A 179 -42.30 1.06 -39.96
N PHE A 180 -41.83 1.37 -41.18
CA PHE A 180 -40.54 2.02 -41.36
C PHE A 180 -40.49 3.41 -40.71
N MET A 181 -41.54 4.22 -40.86
CA MET A 181 -41.61 5.52 -40.18
C MET A 181 -41.60 5.39 -38.65
N GLN A 182 -42.32 4.40 -38.10
CA GLN A 182 -42.30 4.14 -36.65
C GLN A 182 -40.90 3.70 -36.18
N GLN A 183 -40.21 2.84 -36.94
CA GLN A 183 -38.85 2.42 -36.63
C GLN A 183 -37.86 3.59 -36.70
N GLU A 184 -37.98 4.47 -37.69
CA GLU A 184 -37.13 5.67 -37.82
C GLU A 184 -37.25 6.58 -36.59
N VAL A 185 -38.46 6.78 -36.07
CA VAL A 185 -38.70 7.55 -34.84
C VAL A 185 -38.03 6.89 -33.63
N LEU A 186 -38.13 5.56 -33.50
CA LEU A 186 -37.48 4.82 -32.41
C LEU A 186 -35.96 4.88 -32.50
N VAL A 187 -35.38 4.69 -33.69
CA VAL A 187 -33.93 4.78 -33.91
C VAL A 187 -33.43 6.19 -33.63
N SER A 188 -34.16 7.21 -34.08
CA SER A 188 -33.84 8.62 -33.81
C SER A 188 -33.87 8.94 -32.31
N LYS A 189 -34.82 8.39 -31.57
CA LYS A 189 -34.88 8.52 -30.11
C LYS A 189 -33.70 7.83 -29.44
N LEU A 190 -33.41 6.58 -29.82
CA LEU A 190 -32.28 5.82 -29.28
C LEU A 190 -30.95 6.54 -29.53
N ALA A 191 -30.76 7.11 -30.72
CA ALA A 191 -29.56 7.88 -31.05
C ALA A 191 -29.40 9.10 -30.12
N LYS A 192 -30.49 9.84 -29.85
CA LYS A 192 -30.48 10.95 -28.88
C LYS A 192 -30.17 10.49 -27.47
N ASP A 193 -30.76 9.39 -27.02
CA ASP A 193 -30.53 8.84 -25.69
C ASP A 193 -29.06 8.41 -25.51
N VAL A 194 -28.44 7.84 -26.56
CA VAL A 194 -27.01 7.50 -26.58
C VAL A 194 -26.12 8.74 -26.47
N GLU A 195 -26.43 9.82 -27.18
CA GLU A 195 -25.66 11.07 -27.07
C GLU A 195 -25.78 11.72 -25.68
N LEU A 196 -26.98 11.70 -25.09
CA LEU A 196 -27.17 12.15 -23.70
C LEU A 196 -26.36 11.29 -22.71
N TRP A 197 -26.34 9.97 -22.91
CA TRP A 197 -25.56 9.07 -22.07
C TRP A 197 -24.05 9.32 -22.19
N LYS A 198 -23.55 9.56 -23.41
CA LYS A 198 -22.14 9.93 -23.64
C LYS A 198 -21.79 11.24 -22.95
N ALA A 199 -22.64 12.27 -23.05
CA ALA A 199 -22.43 13.55 -22.38
C ALA A 199 -22.38 13.38 -20.85
N ALA A 200 -23.32 12.63 -20.27
CA ALA A 200 -23.34 12.34 -18.83
C ALA A 200 -22.16 11.48 -18.36
N ALA A 201 -21.64 10.59 -19.22
CA ALA A 201 -20.42 9.83 -18.93
C ALA A 201 -19.18 10.75 -18.92
N ALA A 202 -19.04 11.63 -19.92
CA ALA A 202 -17.94 12.58 -20.02
C ALA A 202 -17.92 13.57 -18.84
N GLU A 203 -19.09 14.04 -18.40
CA GLU A 203 -19.19 14.92 -17.23
C GLU A 203 -18.79 14.20 -15.94
N ARG A 204 -19.20 12.93 -15.76
CA ARG A 204 -18.79 12.12 -14.62
C ARG A 204 -17.28 11.93 -14.57
N THR A 205 -16.65 11.59 -15.70
CA THR A 205 -15.19 11.44 -15.77
C THR A 205 -14.48 12.76 -15.45
N HIS A 206 -14.98 13.89 -15.97
CA HIS A 206 -14.38 15.19 -15.67
C HIS A 206 -14.47 15.54 -14.17
N ARG A 207 -15.61 15.27 -13.53
CA ARG A 207 -15.78 15.51 -12.08
C ARG A 207 -14.86 14.60 -11.26
N THR A 208 -14.73 13.32 -11.61
CA THR A 208 -13.82 12.41 -10.91
C THR A 208 -12.37 12.84 -11.07
N ASP A 209 -11.95 13.27 -12.26
CA ASP A 209 -10.57 13.73 -12.50
C ASP A 209 -10.25 15.00 -11.73
N GLN A 210 -11.20 15.96 -11.65
CA GLN A 210 -11.04 17.15 -10.82
C GLN A 210 -10.89 16.80 -9.33
N VAL A 211 -11.72 15.89 -8.82
CA VAL A 211 -11.66 15.45 -7.42
C VAL A 211 -10.32 14.74 -7.14
N LEU A 212 -9.88 13.85 -8.03
CA LEU A 212 -8.58 13.17 -7.92
C LEU A 212 -7.43 14.18 -7.93
N HIS A 213 -7.47 15.16 -8.83
CA HIS A 213 -6.46 16.21 -8.90
C HIS A 213 -6.40 17.02 -7.60
N GLN A 214 -7.54 17.41 -7.04
CA GLN A 214 -7.60 18.11 -5.74
C GLN A 214 -7.01 17.26 -4.61
N HIS A 215 -7.34 15.97 -4.54
CA HIS A 215 -6.78 15.06 -3.54
C HIS A 215 -5.27 14.92 -3.70
N GLN A 216 -4.77 14.84 -4.94
CA GLN A 216 -3.33 14.74 -5.21
C GLN A 216 -2.58 16.01 -4.77
N VAL A 217 -3.16 17.19 -4.97
CA VAL A 217 -2.60 18.46 -4.45
C VAL A 217 -2.58 18.46 -2.93
N GLN A 218 -3.66 18.02 -2.26
CA GLN A 218 -3.70 17.93 -0.80
C GLN A 218 -2.66 16.96 -0.24
N VAL A 219 -2.50 15.78 -0.86
CA VAL A 219 -1.46 14.82 -0.48
C VAL A 219 -0.07 15.45 -0.63
N GLY A 220 0.20 16.14 -1.74
CA GLY A 220 1.48 16.85 -1.93
C GLY A 220 1.75 17.92 -0.86
N GLN A 221 0.70 18.64 -0.41
CA GLN A 221 0.82 19.60 0.70
C GLN A 221 1.16 18.90 2.03
N LEU A 222 0.51 17.76 2.31
CA LEU A 222 0.79 16.96 3.51
C LEU A 222 2.20 16.37 3.49
N GLU A 223 2.68 15.89 2.36
CA GLU A 223 4.06 15.40 2.22
C GLU A 223 5.09 16.51 2.45
N ASN A 224 4.84 17.70 1.92
CA ASN A 224 5.71 18.86 2.14
C ASN A 224 5.69 19.30 3.62
N PHE A 225 4.52 19.28 4.26
CA PHE A 225 4.39 19.54 5.69
C PHE A 225 5.16 18.50 6.52
N ALA A 226 5.02 17.21 6.20
CA ALA A 226 5.73 16.13 6.88
C ALA A 226 7.26 16.27 6.75
N LYS A 227 7.77 16.59 5.56
CA LYS A 227 9.21 16.87 5.34
C LYS A 227 9.69 18.08 6.15
N SER A 228 8.90 19.16 6.17
CA SER A 228 9.22 20.34 6.98
C SER A 228 9.31 19.98 8.46
N MET A 229 8.32 19.25 8.98
CA MET A 229 8.29 18.79 10.37
C MET A 229 9.47 17.85 10.71
N GLN A 230 9.83 16.96 9.80
CA GLN A 230 11.01 16.10 9.95
C GLN A 230 12.29 16.92 10.07
N ASN A 231 12.45 17.96 9.25
CA ASN A 231 13.61 18.86 9.33
C ASN A 231 13.64 19.62 10.66
N THR A 232 12.49 20.10 11.16
CA THR A 232 12.43 20.77 12.47
C THR A 232 12.77 19.82 13.62
N VAL A 233 12.27 18.59 13.59
CA VAL A 233 12.59 17.57 14.60
C VAL A 233 14.08 17.22 14.56
N GLN A 234 14.67 17.10 13.37
CA GLN A 234 16.10 16.85 13.22
C GLN A 234 16.94 18.02 13.76
N ALA A 235 16.55 19.27 13.47
CA ALA A 235 17.21 20.46 14.00
C ALA A 235 17.13 20.54 15.54
N LEU A 236 15.95 20.27 16.11
CA LEU A 236 15.77 20.17 17.56
C LEU A 236 16.61 19.04 18.16
N GLY A 237 16.67 17.88 17.50
CA GLY A 237 17.52 16.76 17.91
C GLY A 237 19.00 17.15 17.97
N ASN A 238 19.50 17.87 16.96
CA ASN A 238 20.86 18.39 16.94
C ASN A 238 21.08 19.42 18.07
N GLN A 239 20.16 20.36 18.28
CA GLN A 239 20.27 21.34 19.37
C GLN A 239 20.30 20.68 20.76
N VAL A 240 19.47 19.67 21.00
CA VAL A 240 19.47 18.92 22.26
C VAL A 240 20.78 18.16 22.43
N HIS A 241 21.31 17.57 21.35
CA HIS A 241 22.60 16.88 21.37
C HIS A 241 23.75 17.84 21.71
N ASP A 242 23.78 19.02 21.07
CA ASP A 242 24.79 20.06 21.33
C ASP A 242 24.72 20.56 22.78
N HIS A 243 23.51 20.83 23.29
CA HIS A 243 23.32 21.22 24.69
C HIS A 243 23.76 20.12 25.65
N ALA A 244 23.48 18.85 25.37
CA ALA A 244 23.91 17.74 26.21
C ALA A 244 25.45 17.64 26.26
N HIS A 245 26.13 17.83 25.12
CA HIS A 245 27.59 17.89 25.06
C HIS A 245 28.16 19.06 25.86
N MET A 246 27.57 20.26 25.72
CA MET A 246 27.98 21.44 26.48
C MET A 246 27.79 21.25 27.98
N MET A 247 26.65 20.70 28.41
CA MET A 247 26.38 20.41 29.83
C MET A 247 27.36 19.39 30.40
N LYS A 248 27.70 18.35 29.62
CA LYS A 248 28.70 17.35 30.04
C LYS A 248 30.09 17.99 30.21
N HIS A 249 30.51 18.83 29.25
CA HIS A 249 31.78 19.54 29.35
C HIS A 249 31.81 20.45 30.58
N MET A 250 30.76 21.24 30.80
CA MET A 250 30.65 22.10 31.98
C MET A 250 30.67 21.30 33.29
N GLN A 251 30.04 20.12 33.32
CA GLN A 251 30.11 19.22 34.47
C GLN A 251 31.55 18.75 34.74
N GLU A 252 32.27 18.34 33.70
CA GLU A 252 33.67 17.90 33.81
C GLU A 252 34.58 19.05 34.29
N GLU A 253 34.38 20.27 33.77
CA GLU A 253 35.09 21.47 34.23
C GLU A 253 34.82 21.77 35.71
N LEU A 254 33.55 21.77 36.13
CA LEU A 254 33.16 22.00 37.52
C LEU A 254 33.72 20.92 38.45
N GLU A 255 33.71 19.66 38.04
CA GLU A 255 34.30 18.56 38.82
C GLU A 255 35.81 18.73 38.97
N SER A 256 36.50 19.16 37.91
CA SER A 256 37.94 19.44 37.97
C SER A 256 38.26 20.62 38.89
N ALA A 257 37.51 21.71 38.78
CA ALA A 257 37.67 22.91 39.62
C ALA A 257 37.38 22.59 41.09
N TRP A 258 36.35 21.76 41.35
CA TRP A 258 36.03 21.27 42.68
C TRP A 258 37.17 20.44 43.27
N LYS A 259 37.74 19.49 42.52
CA LYS A 259 38.90 18.69 42.98
C LYS A 259 40.09 19.55 43.35
N VAL A 260 40.39 20.58 42.55
CA VAL A 260 41.47 21.54 42.86
C VAL A 260 41.15 22.31 44.13
N LYS A 261 39.95 22.88 44.25
CA LYS A 261 39.52 23.64 45.43
C LYS A 261 39.55 22.79 46.70
N GLN A 262 39.09 21.54 46.63
CA GLN A 262 39.13 20.59 47.74
C GLN A 262 40.58 20.35 48.19
N LYS A 263 41.49 20.08 47.25
CA LYS A 263 42.92 19.87 47.56
C LYS A 263 43.56 21.11 48.19
N THR A 264 43.21 22.30 47.73
CA THR A 264 43.70 23.56 48.33
C THR A 264 43.23 23.71 49.77
N ILE A 265 41.95 23.44 50.06
CA ILE A 265 41.39 23.49 51.43
C ILE A 265 42.08 22.44 52.33
N GLU A 266 42.30 21.22 51.84
CA GLU A 266 43.00 20.17 52.58
C GLU A 266 44.44 20.58 52.91
N MET A 267 45.15 21.20 51.95
CA MET A 267 46.50 21.72 52.16
C MET A 267 46.55 22.88 53.17
N GLU A 268 45.60 23.82 53.11
CA GLU A 268 45.50 24.91 54.08
C GLU A 268 45.21 24.38 55.48
N ALA A 269 44.29 23.42 55.60
CA ALA A 269 43.98 22.77 56.87
C ALA A 269 45.20 22.02 57.45
N GLU A 270 45.97 21.31 56.62
CA GLU A 270 47.21 20.64 57.05
C GLU A 270 48.26 21.66 57.50
N ARG A 271 48.44 22.75 56.75
CA ARG A 271 49.35 23.83 57.09
C ARG A 271 48.98 24.45 58.44
N SER A 272 47.72 24.83 58.64
CA SER A 272 47.26 25.39 59.91
C SER A 272 47.41 24.39 61.07
N ARG A 273 47.19 23.10 60.83
CA ARG A 273 47.41 22.06 61.86
C ARG A 273 48.88 21.96 62.24
N LYS A 274 49.79 22.01 61.26
CA LYS A 274 51.23 22.01 61.49
C LYS A 274 51.70 23.25 62.26
N GLU A 275 51.25 24.44 61.86
CA GLU A 275 51.55 25.70 62.57
C GLU A 275 51.09 25.65 64.03
N TRP A 276 49.89 25.12 64.29
CA TRP A 276 49.39 24.90 65.65
C TRP A 276 50.21 23.88 66.45
N GLN A 277 50.65 22.79 65.81
CA GLN A 277 51.47 21.77 66.44
C GLN A 277 52.86 22.31 66.79
N ASP A 278 53.49 23.07 65.90
CA ASP A 278 54.78 23.72 66.11
C ASP A 278 54.68 24.74 67.26
N PHE A 279 53.64 25.58 67.26
CA PHE A 279 53.36 26.51 68.37
C PHE A 279 53.19 25.78 69.71
N ARG A 280 52.48 24.65 69.73
CA ARG A 280 52.30 23.82 70.93
C ARG A 280 53.62 23.25 71.43
N MET A 281 54.47 22.77 70.53
CA MET A 281 55.79 22.22 70.85
C MET A 281 56.74 23.29 71.39
N ASP A 282 56.75 24.48 70.79
CA ASP A 282 57.56 25.59 71.28
C ASP A 282 57.07 26.09 72.64
N ASN A 283 55.76 26.22 72.86
CA ASN A 283 55.22 26.52 74.19
C ASN A 283 55.63 25.48 75.22
N LYS A 284 55.57 24.19 74.88
CA LYS A 284 56.03 23.11 75.78
C LYS A 284 57.51 23.30 76.16
N ARG A 285 58.38 23.59 75.18
CA ARG A 285 59.80 23.89 75.43
C ARG A 285 59.98 25.12 76.31
N HIS A 286 59.20 26.18 76.10
CA HIS A 286 59.23 27.37 76.95
C HIS A 286 58.81 27.07 78.39
N PHE A 287 57.76 26.27 78.59
CA PHE A 287 57.36 25.82 79.92
C PHE A 287 58.43 24.97 80.60
N GLU A 288 59.11 24.07 79.88
CA GLU A 288 60.25 23.31 80.41
C GLU A 288 61.41 24.23 80.82
N ARG A 289 61.78 25.22 79.99
CA ARG A 289 62.81 26.21 80.35
C ARG A 289 62.43 27.04 81.58
N ILE A 290 61.16 27.45 81.69
CA ILE A 290 60.66 28.18 82.85
C ILE A 290 60.75 27.29 84.10
N LYS A 291 60.35 26.02 84.00
CA LYS A 291 60.47 25.05 85.09
C LYS A 291 61.92 24.88 85.54
N ASP A 292 62.86 24.74 84.61
CA ASP A 292 64.28 24.62 84.91
C ASP A 292 64.83 25.89 85.59
N ALA A 293 64.43 27.07 85.10
CA ALA A 293 64.80 28.36 85.70
C ALA A 293 64.28 28.48 87.15
N PHE A 294 63.03 28.07 87.41
CA PHE A 294 62.50 28.02 88.78
C PHE A 294 63.26 27.01 89.65
N GLY A 295 63.69 25.87 89.09
CA GLY A 295 64.56 24.91 89.77
C GLY A 295 65.87 25.54 90.23
N LEU A 296 66.57 26.22 89.31
CA LEU A 296 67.82 26.94 89.61
C LEU A 296 67.63 28.06 90.65
N LEU A 297 66.51 28.79 90.58
CA LEU A 297 66.20 29.87 91.52
C LEU A 297 65.96 29.32 92.94
N ASN A 298 65.28 28.18 93.04
CA ASN A 298 65.05 27.50 94.32
C ASN A 298 66.37 26.94 94.92
N GLU A 299 67.25 26.38 94.09
CA GLU A 299 68.60 25.98 94.51
C GLU A 299 69.43 27.19 94.99
N ALA A 300 69.38 28.31 94.27
CA ALA A 300 70.04 29.55 94.66
C ALA A 300 69.51 30.06 96.00
N GLN A 301 68.18 30.07 96.21
CA GLN A 301 67.57 30.42 97.50
C GLN A 301 68.07 29.53 98.63
N SER A 302 68.16 28.22 98.42
CA SER A 302 68.71 27.28 99.41
C SER A 302 70.17 27.59 99.76
N ARG A 303 71.01 27.89 98.76
CA ARG A 303 72.43 28.27 98.97
C ARG A 303 72.55 29.60 99.73
N THR A 304 71.77 30.62 99.35
CA THR A 304 71.74 31.91 100.04
C THR A 304 71.28 31.76 101.49
N SER A 305 70.26 30.93 101.74
CA SER A 305 69.79 30.64 103.10
C SER A 305 70.89 30.02 103.97
N LYS A 306 71.67 29.07 103.43
CA LYS A 306 72.85 28.52 104.12
C LYS A 306 73.92 29.57 104.41
N GLN A 307 74.21 30.48 103.47
CA GLN A 307 75.17 31.57 103.68
C GLN A 307 74.73 32.54 104.79
N VAL A 308 73.45 32.92 104.84
CA VAL A 308 72.91 33.79 105.91
C VAL A 308 73.07 33.12 107.28
N MET A 309 72.84 31.80 107.36
CA MET A 309 73.02 31.04 108.60
C MET A 309 74.48 31.04 109.08
N ASN A 310 75.44 30.92 108.17
CA ASN A 310 76.88 31.00 108.49
C ASN A 310 77.29 32.40 108.98
N ILE A 311 76.84 33.47 108.31
CA ILE A 311 77.13 34.86 108.71
C ILE A 311 76.56 35.16 110.10
N ALA A 312 75.36 34.67 110.41
CA ALA A 312 74.79 34.81 111.75
C ALA A 312 75.67 34.13 112.84
N GLY A 313 76.30 33.00 112.52
CA GLY A 313 77.27 32.35 113.38
C GLY A 313 78.54 33.19 113.63
N GLU A 314 79.05 33.84 112.58
CA GLU A 314 80.21 34.74 112.68
C GLU A 314 79.92 35.99 113.52
N VAL A 315 78.72 36.58 113.43
CA VAL A 315 78.30 37.70 114.29
C VAL A 315 78.29 37.30 115.78
N GLY A 316 77.96 36.05 116.10
CA GLY A 316 78.06 35.52 117.46
C GLY A 316 79.50 35.53 118.00
N THR A 317 80.50 35.26 117.14
CA THR A 317 81.92 35.34 117.54
C THR A 317 82.40 36.77 117.77
N LEU A 318 81.89 37.74 117.01
CA LEU A 318 82.18 39.16 117.20
C LEU A 318 81.69 39.68 118.57
N THR A 319 80.56 39.15 119.03
CA THR A 319 79.97 39.51 120.33
C THR A 319 80.88 39.09 121.50
N ARG A 320 81.51 37.91 121.40
CA ARG A 320 82.50 37.46 122.41
C ARG A 320 83.76 38.32 122.41
N LEU A 321 84.20 38.80 121.24
CA LEU A 321 85.35 39.71 121.14
C LEU A 321 85.07 41.04 121.86
N LYS A 322 83.85 41.59 121.72
CA LYS A 322 83.40 42.78 122.44
C LYS A 322 83.54 42.60 123.96
N GLU A 323 83.09 41.47 124.51
CA GLU A 323 83.18 41.19 125.96
C GLU A 323 84.64 41.17 126.45
N SER A 324 85.55 40.58 125.66
CA SER A 324 86.99 40.58 125.96
C SER A 324 87.61 41.98 125.97
N VAL A 325 87.21 42.86 125.04
CA VAL A 325 87.71 44.25 124.99
C VAL A 325 87.22 45.06 126.19
N VAL A 326 85.96 44.87 126.60
CA VAL A 326 85.39 45.53 127.80
C VAL A 326 86.16 45.12 129.05
N HIS A 327 86.48 43.83 129.20
CA HIS A 327 87.25 43.32 130.33
C HIS A 327 88.66 43.94 130.40
N ASN A 328 89.37 44.02 129.27
CA ASN A 328 90.68 44.69 129.21
C ASN A 328 90.60 46.17 129.61
N GLY A 329 89.52 46.87 129.23
CA GLY A 329 89.28 48.26 129.64
C GLY A 329 89.17 48.43 131.15
N GLN A 330 88.52 47.49 131.85
CA GLN A 330 88.41 47.50 133.32
C GLN A 330 89.79 47.34 133.98
N VAL A 331 90.59 46.37 133.52
CA VAL A 331 91.96 46.13 134.04
C VAL A 331 92.85 47.37 133.90
N ILE A 332 92.80 48.04 132.74
CA ILE A 332 93.58 49.28 132.52
C ILE A 332 93.15 50.40 133.48
N SER A 333 91.84 50.52 133.76
CA SER A 333 91.33 51.50 134.70
C SER A 333 91.80 51.25 136.13
N GLU A 334 91.87 49.99 136.56
CA GLU A 334 92.40 49.59 137.87
C GLU A 334 93.90 49.92 137.99
N VAL A 335 94.70 49.63 136.96
CA VAL A 335 96.13 49.98 136.93
C VAL A 335 96.34 51.49 137.02
N ARG A 336 95.53 52.28 136.31
CA ARG A 336 95.61 53.74 136.37
C ARG A 336 95.29 54.27 137.77
N GLN A 337 94.28 53.70 138.45
CA GLN A 337 93.91 54.08 139.82
C GLN A 337 95.07 53.83 140.79
N ALA A 338 95.72 52.66 140.71
CA ALA A 338 96.88 52.31 141.53
C ALA A 338 98.06 53.29 141.33
N TYR A 339 98.29 53.75 140.10
CA TYR A 339 99.35 54.71 139.78
C TYR A 339 99.15 56.09 140.43
N VAL A 340 97.89 56.54 140.56
CA VAL A 340 97.55 57.84 141.18
C VAL A 340 97.78 57.83 142.70
N GLU A 341 97.55 56.69 143.36
CA GLU A 341 97.71 56.59 144.82
C GLU A 341 99.19 56.48 145.28
N ILE A 342 100.05 55.87 144.46
CA ILE A 342 101.45 55.59 144.82
C ILE A 342 102.37 56.80 144.59
N LEU A 343 102.11 57.60 143.55
CA LEU A 343 102.99 58.72 143.16
C LEU A 343 103.23 59.77 144.26
N PRO A 344 102.20 60.27 144.97
CA PRO A 344 102.39 61.27 146.03
C PRO A 344 103.21 60.72 147.19
N LYS A 345 103.03 59.43 147.52
CA LYS A 345 103.76 58.76 148.62
C LYS A 345 105.25 58.59 148.31
N LEU A 346 105.62 58.32 147.05
CA LEU A 346 107.01 58.29 146.61
C LEU A 346 107.66 59.68 146.63
N GLN A 347 106.90 60.72 146.26
CA GLN A 347 107.38 62.10 146.25
C GLN A 347 107.66 62.62 147.67
N ASP A 348 106.78 62.34 148.64
CA ASP A 348 107.01 62.66 150.06
C ASP A 348 108.23 61.93 150.63
N MET A 349 108.40 60.65 150.29
CA MET A 349 109.55 59.85 150.73
C MET A 349 110.87 60.46 150.23
N TYR A 350 110.94 60.83 148.94
CA TYR A 350 112.13 61.45 148.34
C TYR A 350 112.47 62.83 148.95
N VAL A 351 111.46 63.65 149.25
CA VAL A 351 111.66 64.96 149.90
C VAL A 351 112.17 64.81 151.34
N LEU A 352 111.65 63.84 152.08
CA LEU A 352 112.10 63.53 153.44
C LEU A 352 113.56 63.03 153.47
N GLU A 353 113.94 62.17 152.53
CA GLU A 353 115.31 61.67 152.38
C GLU A 353 116.29 62.83 152.11
N ARG A 354 115.95 63.74 151.19
CA ARG A 354 116.78 64.92 150.90
C ARG A 354 116.91 65.88 152.08
N LYS A 355 115.88 66.05 152.90
CA LYS A 355 115.96 66.85 154.14
C LYS A 355 116.93 66.21 155.15
N ARG A 356 116.92 64.88 155.30
CA ARG A 356 117.87 64.15 156.16
C ARG A 356 119.31 64.33 155.69
N GLU A 357 119.57 64.21 154.40
CA GLU A 357 120.92 64.39 153.82
C GLU A 357 121.45 65.82 154.02
N ALA A 358 120.60 66.84 153.86
CA ALA A 358 120.98 68.24 154.09
C ALA A 358 121.36 68.53 155.55
N ILE A 359 120.62 67.98 156.52
CA ILE A 359 120.93 68.11 157.96
C ILE A 359 122.27 67.42 158.29
N ALA A 360 122.51 66.24 157.71
CA ALA A 360 123.78 65.53 157.90
C ALA A 360 124.99 66.26 157.29
N ALA A 361 124.79 67.02 156.21
CA ALA A 361 125.84 67.83 155.57
C ALA A 361 126.20 69.08 156.39
N VAL A 362 125.22 69.75 157.02
CA VAL A 362 125.47 70.92 157.89
C VAL A 362 126.25 70.53 159.15
N HIS A 363 125.93 69.37 159.75
CA HIS A 363 126.69 68.86 160.90
C HIS A 363 128.15 68.51 160.58
N ARG A 364 128.49 68.19 159.33
CA ARG A 364 129.87 67.87 158.91
C ARG A 364 130.73 69.10 158.63
N LEU A 365 130.13 70.29 158.44
CA LEU A 365 130.85 71.55 158.23
C LEU A 365 131.14 72.31 159.55
N GLY A 366 130.47 71.94 160.65
CA GLY A 366 130.68 72.55 161.97
C GLY A 366 131.77 71.90 162.85
N CYS A 367 132.49 70.88 162.36
CA CYS A 367 133.49 70.13 163.13
C CYS A 367 134.77 69.86 162.32
N VAL A 368 135.41 70.93 161.82
CA VAL A 368 136.83 70.89 161.45
C VAL A 368 137.57 71.87 162.36
N ASP A 369 138.53 71.31 163.07
CA ASP A 369 139.32 71.90 164.15
C ASP A 369 140.14 73.13 163.74
N THR A 370 140.07 74.13 164.61
CA THR A 370 141.22 74.91 165.08
C THR A 370 142.45 74.01 165.37
N PRO A 371 143.64 74.31 164.83
CA PRO A 371 144.85 74.17 165.62
C PRO A 371 144.89 75.28 166.68
N ARG A 372 145.74 75.10 167.69
CA ARG A 372 146.25 76.25 168.45
C ARG A 372 146.84 77.29 167.48
N MET A 373 146.39 78.53 167.70
CA MET A 373 146.70 79.82 167.07
C MET A 373 145.99 80.13 165.76
#